data_AF-A0A9E1ESV8-F1
#
_entry.id   AF-A0A9E1ESV8-F1
#
_cell.length_a   1.000
_cell.length_b   1.000
_cell.length_c   1.000
_cell.angle_alpha   90.00
_cell.angle_beta   90.00
_cell.angle_gamma   90.00
#
_symmetry.space_group_name_H-M   'P 1'
#
loop_
_entity.id
_entity.type
_entity.pdbx_description
1 polymer ?
#
loop_
_entity_poly.entity_id
_entity_poly.type
_entity_poly.pdbx_seq_one_letter_code
_entity_poly.pdbx_strand_id
1 'polypeptide(L)' 'MTNEDYMNNELTALAAMTEEEACKVYNVDYKAEAEIYIRDYWMYIA' A
#
# COMPACT_ATOMS: atom_id res chain seq x y z
N MET A 1 12.58 9.55 9.67
CA MET A 1 11.37 8.83 9.24
C MET A 1 11.71 7.35 9.29
N THR A 2 10.90 6.55 9.97
CA THR A 2 11.03 5.10 10.12
C THR A 2 10.31 4.38 8.97
N ASN A 3 10.54 3.07 8.80
CA ASN A 3 9.76 2.25 7.87
C ASN A 3 8.27 2.32 8.18
N GLU A 4 7.90 2.44 9.46
CA GLU A 4 6.51 2.63 9.89
C GLU A 4 5.94 3.97 9.42
N ASP A 5 6.72 5.06 9.47
CA ASP A 5 6.30 6.36 8.93
C ASP A 5 6.04 6.27 7.41
N TYR A 6 6.93 5.60 6.66
CA TYR A 6 6.76 5.42 5.21
C TYR A 6 5.56 4.54 4.87
N MET A 7 5.40 3.42 5.57
CA MET A 7 4.25 2.53 5.43
C MET A 7 2.94 3.29 5.67
N ASN A 8 2.85 4.06 6.76
CA ASN A 8 1.64 4.80 7.09
C ASN A 8 1.32 5.90 6.06
N ASN A 9 2.35 6.57 5.51
CA ASN A 9 2.15 7.54 4.44
C ASN A 9 1.61 6.87 3.16
N GLU A 10 2.16 5.71 2.79
CA GLU A 10 1.70 4.97 1.61
C GLU A 10 0.29 4.39 1.80
N LEU A 11 -0.01 3.84 2.99
CA LEU A 11 -1.37 3.40 3.34
C LEU A 11 -2.38 4.54 3.32
N THR A 12 -1.98 5.76 3.72
CA THR A 12 -2.83 6.95 3.62
C THR A 12 -3.09 7.32 2.15
N ALA A 13 -2.08 7.22 1.30
CA ALA A 13 -2.24 7.43 -0.14
C ALA A 13 -3.15 6.37 -0.76
N LEU A 14 -2.96 5.09 -0.42
CA LEU A 14 -3.83 4.00 -0.84
C LEU A 14 -5.28 4.25 -0.40
N ALA A 15 -5.50 4.67 0.86
CA ALA A 15 -6.84 4.94 1.38
C ALA A 15 -7.60 5.99 0.55
N ALA A 16 -6.91 7.00 0.02
CA ALA A 16 -7.48 8.03 -0.84
C ALA A 16 -7.78 7.57 -2.29
N MET A 17 -7.23 6.45 -2.75
CA MET A 17 -7.47 5.90 -4.08
C MET A 17 -8.83 5.18 -4.17
N THR A 18 -9.44 5.20 -5.34
CA THR A 18 -10.52 4.26 -5.68
C THR A 18 -10.00 2.84 -5.83
N GLU A 19 -10.90 1.84 -5.87
CA GLU A 19 -10.53 0.44 -6.12
C GLU A 19 -9.75 0.29 -7.43
N GLU A 20 -10.26 0.89 -8.52
CA GLU A 20 -9.67 0.80 -9.86
C GLU A 20 -8.26 1.42 -9.93
N GLU A 21 -8.07 2.57 -9.28
CA GLU A 21 -6.77 3.23 -9.20
C GLU A 21 -5.76 2.38 -8.43
N ALA A 22 -6.16 1.86 -7.26
CA ALA A 22 -5.30 1.00 -6.44
C ALA A 22 -4.90 -0.28 -7.20
N CYS A 23 -5.87 -0.94 -7.83
CA CYS A 23 -5.64 -2.14 -8.64
C CYS A 23 -4.65 -1.87 -9.78
N LYS A 24 -4.78 -0.73 -10.46
CA LYS A 24 -3.86 -0.35 -11.56
C LYS A 24 -2.46 0.01 -11.08
N VAL A 25 -2.34 0.77 -9.98
CA VAL A 25 -1.04 1.22 -9.44
C VAL A 25 -0.24 0.04 -8.90
N TYR A 26 -0.90 -0.81 -8.12
CA TYR A 26 -0.24 -1.95 -7.47
C TYR A 26 -0.29 -3.23 -8.29
N ASN A 27 -0.97 -3.21 -9.44
CA ASN A 27 -1.17 -4.35 -10.33
C ASN A 27 -1.74 -5.57 -9.57
N VAL A 28 -2.85 -5.33 -8.89
CA VAL A 28 -3.61 -6.31 -8.09
C VAL A 28 -5.07 -6.32 -8.51
N ASP A 29 -5.80 -7.37 -8.13
CA ASP A 29 -7.23 -7.49 -8.42
C ASP A 29 -8.12 -6.77 -7.40
N TYR A 30 -7.59 -6.52 -6.19
CA TYR A 30 -8.29 -5.83 -5.11
C TYR A 30 -7.39 -4.85 -4.35
N LYS A 31 -7.94 -3.72 -3.94
CA LYS A 31 -7.26 -2.72 -3.10
C LYS A 31 -6.78 -3.30 -1.76
N ALA A 32 -7.49 -4.28 -1.22
CA ALA A 32 -7.07 -4.99 -0.02
C ALA A 32 -5.75 -5.76 -0.20
N GLU A 33 -5.46 -6.27 -1.40
CA GLU A 33 -4.17 -6.92 -1.70
C GLU A 33 -3.03 -5.91 -1.73
N ALA A 34 -3.27 -4.71 -2.26
CA ALA A 34 -2.31 -3.62 -2.22
C ALA A 34 -1.94 -3.24 -0.76
N GLU A 35 -2.91 -3.20 0.15
CA GLU A 35 -2.64 -2.96 1.58
C GLU A 35 -1.71 -4.03 2.17
N ILE A 36 -1.94 -5.31 1.85
CA ILE A 36 -1.08 -6.41 2.31
C ILE A 36 0.34 -6.23 1.77
N TYR A 37 0.49 -5.94 0.47
CA TYR A 37 1.81 -5.74 -0.14
C TYR A 37 2.58 -4.57 0.46
N ILE A 38 1.91 -3.45 0.74
CA ILE A 38 2.53 -2.29 1.39
C ILE A 38 3.04 -2.70 2.79
N ARG A 39 2.20 -3.36 3.59
CA ARG A 39 2.59 -3.80 4.94
C ARG A 39 3.76 -4.78 4.90
N ASP A 40 3.69 -5.79 4.04
CA ASP A 40 4.73 -6.81 3.93
C ASP A 40 6.08 -6.21 3.47
N TYR A 41 6.05 -5.29 2.51
CA TYR A 41 7.25 -4.62 2.04
C TYR A 41 7.95 -3.82 3.16
N TRP A 42 7.22 -2.95 3.85
CA TRP A 42 7.81 -2.08 4.87
C TRP A 42 8.18 -2.81 6.16
N MET A 43 7.51 -3.92 6.49
CA MET A 43 7.81 -4.71 7.69
C MET A 43 8.94 -5.72 7.49
N TYR A 44 9.09 -6.30 6.30
CA TYR A 44 9.98 -7.45 6.11
C TYR A 44 11.03 -7.28 5.02
N ILE A 45 10.93 -6.28 4.14
CA ILE A 45 11.83 -6.12 2.98
C ILE A 45 12.68 -4.83 3.08
N ALA A 46 12.07 -3.70 3.45
CA ALA A 46 12.66 -2.36 3.42
C ALA A 46 13.75 -2.09 4.47
#